data_AF-F5XYK6-F1
#
_entry.id   AF-F5XYK6-F1
#
_cell.length_a   1.000
_cell.length_b   1.000
_cell.length_c   1.000
_cell.angle_alpha   90.00
_cell.angle_beta   90.00
_cell.angle_gamma   90.00
#
_symmetry.space_group_name_H-M   'P 1'
#
loop_
_entity.id
_entity.type
_entity.pdbx_description
1 polymer ?
#
loop_
_entity_poly.entity_id
_entity_poly.type
_entity_poly.pdbx_seq_one_letter_code
_entity_poly.pdbx_strand_id
1 'polypeptide(L)'
;MAIHLLKDKGMPLERQRLTWKDMVDKPISKLDDDAFTRLRVILMNGLELDSLRTKQVALRQNLEARVPIAQLMRVEQHQATTINWLIGPDHSPLETTIGYEQAAIEITAAVAQLEPDPYLAQGYRFGLLEDFDHLYRYSALLDRLEGKDANNITQGYTDIVPGRATLFHHRAPEHELLEPYGPNAALATKLNALTLTGAEYQTHDYYMNIGPLFADPLARQLYAEIASVESQHITHYGSMLNPHESLLEKLLLTEVCEVWNYAGCAEQETNPRLRALWEQFLDYELGHLQVAIRLFQDVERRDVAEVLGDGRLPPFIPFRSQREFVRQVVETETQLRKRGTEFVDEAQEGKSSLEYRKAVNAGGSPSETVSATWSWSPGTELTREEVPQQQSA
;
A
#
# COMPACT_ATOMS: atom_id res chain seq x y z
N MET A 1 -21.45 -3.94 -16.57
CA MET A 1 -21.80 -5.38 -16.43
C MET A 1 -21.13 -5.87 -15.16
N ALA A 2 -21.74 -6.80 -14.41
CA ALA A 2 -21.08 -7.37 -13.23
C ALA A 2 -20.05 -8.41 -13.70
N ILE A 3 -18.80 -8.27 -13.24
CA ILE A 3 -17.70 -9.20 -13.57
C ILE A 3 -17.91 -10.55 -12.87
N HIS A 4 -17.58 -11.62 -13.58
CA HIS A 4 -17.65 -13.00 -13.08
C HIS A 4 -16.36 -13.76 -13.39
N LEU A 5 -15.54 -13.99 -12.36
CA LEU A 5 -14.18 -14.54 -12.44
C LEU A 5 -14.07 -15.87 -13.19
N LEU A 6 -15.09 -16.73 -13.07
CA LEU A 6 -15.12 -18.04 -13.73
C LEU A 6 -15.58 -18.03 -15.20
N LYS A 7 -16.14 -16.91 -15.68
CA LYS A 7 -16.82 -16.84 -16.99
C LYS A 7 -16.20 -15.83 -17.93
N ASP A 8 -15.85 -14.66 -17.40
CA ASP A 8 -15.30 -13.57 -18.21
C ASP A 8 -13.89 -13.93 -18.67
N LYS A 9 -13.57 -13.60 -19.93
CA LYS A 9 -12.36 -14.09 -20.60
C LYS A 9 -11.29 -13.02 -20.84
N GLY A 10 -11.68 -11.75 -20.88
CA GLY A 10 -10.78 -10.66 -21.23
C GLY A 10 -10.18 -10.77 -22.63
N MET A 11 -9.15 -9.96 -22.88
CA MET A 11 -8.31 -10.04 -24.05
C MET A 11 -7.34 -11.22 -23.94
N PRO A 12 -7.24 -12.11 -24.94
CA PRO A 12 -6.22 -13.16 -24.95
C PRO A 12 -4.79 -12.60 -24.92
N LEU A 13 -3.92 -13.22 -24.14
CA LEU A 13 -2.54 -12.78 -23.86
C LEU A 13 -1.74 -12.43 -25.13
N GLU A 14 -1.87 -13.21 -26.21
CA GLU A 14 -1.15 -13.00 -27.47
C GLU A 14 -1.51 -11.70 -28.22
N ARG A 15 -2.65 -11.10 -27.85
CA ARG A 15 -3.17 -9.85 -28.41
C ARG A 15 -2.89 -8.64 -27.52
N GLN A 16 -2.47 -8.87 -26.28
CA GLN A 16 -2.15 -7.81 -25.33
C GLN A 16 -0.77 -7.23 -25.66
N ARG A 17 -0.75 -6.05 -26.29
CA ARG A 17 0.49 -5.42 -26.75
C ARG A 17 0.43 -3.93 -26.52
N LEU A 18 1.55 -3.37 -26.10
CA LEU A 18 1.80 -1.94 -26.02
C LEU A 18 3.06 -1.62 -26.81
N THR A 19 3.05 -0.53 -27.57
CA THR A 19 4.29 0.02 -28.12
C THR A 19 5.03 0.82 -27.06
N TRP A 20 6.31 1.15 -27.31
CA TRP A 20 7.07 2.05 -26.42
C TRP A 20 6.39 3.39 -26.19
N LYS A 21 5.64 3.88 -27.18
CA LYS A 21 4.88 5.12 -27.07
C LYS A 21 3.62 4.94 -26.21
N ASP A 22 2.95 3.79 -26.33
CA ASP A 22 1.74 3.53 -25.53
C ASP A 22 2.09 3.33 -24.05
N MET A 23 3.25 2.75 -23.75
CA MET A 23 3.72 2.57 -22.36
C MET A 23 4.15 3.86 -21.66
N VAL A 24 4.44 4.92 -22.40
CA VAL A 24 4.91 6.20 -21.84
C VAL A 24 3.93 7.29 -22.23
N ASP A 25 2.69 7.14 -21.74
CA ASP A 25 1.64 8.14 -21.94
C ASP A 25 1.88 9.40 -21.09
N LYS A 26 1.09 10.44 -21.31
CA LYS A 26 1.14 11.69 -20.56
C LYS A 26 1.00 11.42 -19.05
N PRO A 27 1.91 11.94 -18.20
CA PRO A 27 1.75 11.90 -16.75
C PRO A 27 0.47 12.57 -16.25
N ILE A 28 0.05 12.23 -15.02
CA ILE A 28 -0.96 13.01 -14.29
C ILE A 28 -0.40 14.38 -13.91
N SER A 29 -1.26 15.38 -13.81
CA SER A 29 -0.95 16.75 -13.40
C SER A 29 -1.14 16.89 -11.90
N LYS A 30 -0.09 17.30 -11.17
CA LYS A 30 -0.26 17.60 -9.73
C LYS A 30 -1.18 18.79 -9.43
N LEU A 31 -1.53 19.59 -10.44
CA LEU A 31 -2.38 20.78 -10.31
C LEU A 31 -3.85 20.50 -10.63
N ASP A 32 -4.11 19.61 -11.59
CA ASP A 32 -5.44 19.44 -12.18
C ASP A 32 -6.09 18.09 -11.85
N ASP A 33 -5.29 17.05 -11.59
CA ASP A 33 -5.80 15.72 -11.29
C ASP A 33 -6.11 15.56 -9.80
N ASP A 34 -7.16 14.80 -9.50
CA ASP A 34 -7.60 14.52 -8.14
C ASP A 34 -6.59 13.62 -7.41
N ALA A 35 -6.41 13.83 -6.10
CA ALA A 35 -5.52 13.02 -5.28
C ALA A 35 -5.88 11.53 -5.35
N PHE A 36 -7.18 11.18 -5.46
CA PHE A 36 -7.59 9.79 -5.63
C PHE A 36 -7.22 9.20 -7.00
N THR A 37 -7.03 10.02 -8.05
CA THR A 37 -6.40 9.54 -9.29
C THR A 37 -4.95 9.16 -9.03
N ARG A 38 -4.19 9.98 -8.30
CA ARG A 38 -2.80 9.66 -7.89
C ARG A 38 -2.72 8.43 -7.00
N LEU A 39 -3.62 8.29 -6.02
CA LEU A 39 -3.67 7.12 -5.13
C LEU A 39 -3.89 5.82 -5.89
N ARG A 40 -4.76 5.81 -6.91
CA ARG A 40 -4.93 4.63 -7.78
C ARG A 40 -3.65 4.28 -8.54
N VAL A 41 -2.94 5.28 -9.05
CA VAL A 41 -1.65 5.07 -9.74
C VAL A 41 -0.63 4.44 -8.78
N ILE A 42 -0.52 4.95 -7.56
CA ILE A 42 0.39 4.43 -6.53
C ILE A 42 0.02 2.98 -6.16
N LEU A 43 -1.25 2.74 -5.83
CA LEU A 43 -1.74 1.41 -5.46
C LEU A 43 -1.50 0.41 -6.58
N MET A 44 -2.01 0.68 -7.78
CA MET A 44 -1.94 -0.27 -8.90
C MET A 44 -0.50 -0.57 -9.30
N ASN A 45 0.42 0.39 -9.15
CA ASN A 45 1.83 0.11 -9.36
C ASN A 45 2.40 -0.88 -8.33
N GLY A 46 2.03 -0.75 -7.05
CA GLY A 46 2.44 -1.70 -6.02
C GLY A 46 1.91 -3.11 -6.28
N LEU A 47 0.65 -3.23 -6.66
CA LEU A 47 0.03 -4.53 -6.97
C LEU A 47 0.70 -5.24 -8.15
N GLU A 48 0.96 -4.52 -9.24
CA GLU A 48 1.65 -5.06 -10.41
C GLU A 48 3.07 -5.54 -10.07
N LEU A 49 3.80 -4.79 -9.24
CA LEU A 49 5.15 -5.17 -8.84
C LEU A 49 5.17 -6.38 -7.90
N ASP A 50 4.21 -6.49 -6.98
CA ASP A 50 4.07 -7.69 -6.15
C ASP A 50 3.59 -8.90 -6.96
N SER A 51 2.74 -8.68 -7.96
CA SER A 51 2.32 -9.71 -8.90
C SER A 51 3.50 -10.29 -9.67
N LEU A 52 4.36 -9.41 -10.22
CA LEU A 52 5.61 -9.79 -10.84
C LEU A 52 6.55 -10.54 -9.86
N ARG A 53 6.62 -10.13 -8.59
CA ARG A 53 7.42 -10.79 -7.55
C ARG A 53 6.92 -12.23 -7.31
N THR A 54 5.62 -12.41 -7.18
CA THR A 54 4.96 -13.72 -7.03
C THR A 54 5.27 -14.61 -8.23
N LYS A 55 5.13 -14.10 -9.45
CA LYS A 55 5.42 -14.85 -10.68
C LYS A 55 6.90 -15.19 -10.83
N GLN A 56 7.82 -14.32 -10.41
CA GLN A 56 9.25 -14.62 -10.38
C GLN A 56 9.57 -15.78 -9.42
N VAL A 57 8.94 -15.82 -8.24
CA VAL A 57 9.06 -16.95 -7.31
C VAL A 57 8.50 -18.21 -7.98
N ALA A 58 7.32 -18.12 -8.59
CA ALA A 58 6.68 -19.25 -9.24
C ALA A 58 7.51 -19.83 -10.40
N LEU A 59 8.10 -18.96 -11.23
CA LEU A 59 9.00 -19.32 -12.32
C LEU A 59 10.22 -20.12 -11.84
N ARG A 60 10.78 -19.75 -10.67
CA ARG A 60 11.94 -20.43 -10.08
C ARG A 60 11.57 -21.82 -9.56
N GLN A 61 10.34 -22.01 -9.10
CA GLN A 61 9.89 -23.21 -8.39
C GLN A 61 9.06 -24.18 -9.25
N ASN A 62 8.58 -23.77 -10.43
CA ASN A 62 7.70 -24.59 -11.26
C ASN A 62 8.23 -24.70 -12.70
N LEU A 63 8.87 -25.83 -13.04
CA LEU A 63 9.49 -26.05 -14.35
C LEU A 63 8.46 -26.10 -15.50
N GLU A 64 7.33 -26.75 -15.28
CA GLU A 64 6.33 -27.01 -16.31
C GLU A 64 5.53 -25.75 -16.68
N ALA A 65 5.30 -24.86 -15.70
CA ALA A 65 4.57 -23.61 -15.89
C ALA A 65 5.44 -22.45 -16.41
N ARG A 66 6.75 -22.64 -16.64
CA ARG A 66 7.67 -21.52 -16.90
C ARG A 66 7.31 -20.67 -18.11
N VAL A 67 6.94 -21.30 -19.22
CA VAL A 67 6.64 -20.56 -20.45
C VAL A 67 5.39 -19.70 -20.27
N PRO A 68 4.24 -20.25 -19.81
CA PRO A 68 3.07 -19.45 -19.47
C PRO A 68 3.34 -18.32 -18.47
N ILE A 69 4.07 -18.60 -17.38
CA ILE A 69 4.42 -17.58 -16.37
C ILE A 69 5.28 -16.47 -16.99
N ALA A 70 6.27 -16.82 -17.81
CA ALA A 70 7.12 -15.83 -18.48
C ALA A 70 6.36 -14.98 -19.50
N GLN A 71 5.29 -15.53 -20.11
CA GLN A 71 4.43 -14.79 -21.03
C GLN A 71 3.55 -13.78 -20.27
N LEU A 72 2.97 -14.17 -19.12
CA LEU A 72 2.22 -13.26 -18.24
C LEU A 72 3.10 -12.08 -17.79
N MET A 73 4.26 -12.39 -17.19
CA MET A 73 5.19 -11.38 -16.70
C MET A 73 5.65 -10.38 -17.77
N ARG A 74 5.65 -10.76 -19.05
CA ARG A 74 6.02 -9.85 -20.14
C ARG A 74 4.99 -8.72 -20.29
N VAL A 75 3.71 -9.04 -20.16
CA VAL A 75 2.64 -8.05 -20.33
C VAL A 75 2.52 -7.19 -19.07
N GLU A 76 2.52 -7.82 -17.90
CA GLU A 76 2.46 -7.10 -16.61
C GLU A 76 3.65 -6.16 -16.43
N GLN A 77 4.85 -6.54 -16.86
CA GLN A 77 5.97 -5.59 -16.82
C GLN A 77 5.68 -4.32 -17.62
N HIS A 78 4.97 -4.43 -18.74
CA HIS A 78 4.54 -3.26 -19.50
C HIS A 78 3.42 -2.49 -18.78
N GLN A 79 2.48 -3.16 -18.10
CA GLN A 79 1.46 -2.52 -17.27
C GLN A 79 2.09 -1.76 -16.10
N ALA A 80 2.89 -2.44 -15.28
CA ALA A 80 3.68 -1.85 -14.20
C ALA A 80 4.45 -0.60 -14.66
N THR A 81 5.11 -0.67 -15.83
CA THR A 81 5.82 0.48 -16.41
C THR A 81 4.87 1.61 -16.76
N THR A 82 3.78 1.30 -17.46
CA THR A 82 2.79 2.30 -17.89
C THR A 82 2.20 3.03 -16.69
N ILE A 83 1.87 2.31 -15.63
CA ILE A 83 1.29 2.89 -14.41
C ILE A 83 2.31 3.73 -13.67
N ASN A 84 3.49 3.18 -13.37
CA ASN A 84 4.51 3.89 -12.61
C ASN A 84 4.89 5.23 -13.27
N TRP A 85 4.91 5.26 -14.61
CA TRP A 85 5.33 6.43 -15.38
C TRP A 85 4.22 7.49 -15.53
N LEU A 86 3.03 7.24 -14.96
CA LEU A 86 2.01 8.29 -14.81
C LEU A 86 2.38 9.31 -13.74
N ILE A 87 3.22 8.96 -12.74
CA ILE A 87 3.76 9.94 -11.80
C ILE A 87 4.93 10.67 -12.48
N GLY A 88 4.70 11.92 -12.85
CA GLY A 88 5.62 12.72 -13.64
C GLY A 88 6.69 13.44 -12.82
N PRO A 89 7.70 14.02 -13.50
CA PRO A 89 8.78 14.79 -12.87
C PRO A 89 8.33 16.14 -12.28
N ASP A 90 7.07 16.53 -12.49
CA ASP A 90 6.47 17.68 -11.85
C ASP A 90 6.22 17.45 -10.34
N HIS A 91 6.14 16.19 -9.91
CA HIS A 91 6.13 15.79 -8.51
C HIS A 91 7.58 15.65 -8.01
N SER A 92 7.95 16.42 -6.98
CA SER A 92 9.22 16.20 -6.29
C SER A 92 9.22 14.83 -5.60
N PRO A 93 10.40 14.26 -5.29
CA PRO A 93 10.47 13.02 -4.53
C PRO A 93 9.69 13.08 -3.21
N LEU A 94 9.72 14.23 -2.52
CA LEU A 94 9.02 14.40 -1.25
C LEU A 94 7.51 14.63 -1.46
N GLU A 95 7.10 15.33 -2.53
CA GLU A 95 5.68 15.41 -2.91
C GLU A 95 5.11 14.02 -3.24
N THR A 96 5.91 13.18 -3.90
CA THR A 96 5.54 11.79 -4.19
C THR A 96 5.43 10.98 -2.89
N THR A 97 6.36 11.12 -1.95
CA THR A 97 6.26 10.51 -0.61
C THR A 97 4.96 10.88 0.10
N ILE A 98 4.54 12.15 0.09
CA ILE A 98 3.23 12.54 0.65
C ILE A 98 2.07 11.79 -0.02
N GLY A 99 2.15 11.58 -1.35
CA GLY A 99 1.19 10.78 -2.08
C GLY A 99 1.16 9.31 -1.65
N TYR A 100 2.33 8.71 -1.37
CA TYR A 100 2.44 7.33 -0.85
C TYR A 100 1.78 7.20 0.52
N GLU A 101 2.11 8.10 1.45
CA GLU A 101 1.52 8.09 2.80
C GLU A 101 0.01 8.27 2.75
N GLN A 102 -0.47 9.18 1.89
CA GLN A 102 -1.90 9.35 1.68
C GLN A 102 -2.56 8.08 1.14
N ALA A 103 -1.92 7.36 0.22
CA ALA A 103 -2.43 6.11 -0.30
C ALA A 103 -2.51 5.05 0.79
N ALA A 104 -1.44 4.86 1.58
CA ALA A 104 -1.42 3.94 2.70
C ALA A 104 -2.59 4.23 3.68
N ILE A 105 -2.78 5.50 4.08
CA ILE A 105 -3.85 5.88 5.00
C ILE A 105 -5.24 5.58 4.44
N GLU A 106 -5.56 6.11 3.25
CA GLU A 106 -6.93 6.03 2.72
C GLU A 106 -7.32 4.61 2.32
N ILE A 107 -6.37 3.82 1.79
CA ILE A 107 -6.61 2.44 1.37
C ILE A 107 -6.68 1.52 2.58
N THR A 108 -5.75 1.62 3.53
CA THR A 108 -5.76 0.81 4.76
C THR A 108 -7.02 1.09 5.58
N ALA A 109 -7.43 2.36 5.71
CA ALA A 109 -8.66 2.72 6.40
C ALA A 109 -9.91 2.15 5.73
N ALA A 110 -9.97 2.16 4.39
CA ALA A 110 -11.07 1.58 3.64
C ALA A 110 -11.12 0.04 3.77
N VAL A 111 -9.96 -0.62 3.69
CA VAL A 111 -9.83 -2.07 3.85
C VAL A 111 -10.19 -2.51 5.27
N ALA A 112 -9.75 -1.78 6.30
CA ALA A 112 -10.11 -2.07 7.68
C ALA A 112 -11.63 -2.06 7.94
N GLN A 113 -12.39 -1.26 7.19
CA GLN A 113 -13.86 -1.21 7.26
C GLN A 113 -14.53 -2.33 6.45
N LEU A 114 -13.90 -2.79 5.38
CA LEU A 114 -14.42 -3.85 4.51
C LEU A 114 -14.08 -5.25 5.03
N GLU A 115 -13.03 -5.39 5.84
CA GLU A 115 -12.53 -6.68 6.30
C GLU A 115 -13.56 -7.41 7.19
N PRO A 116 -14.05 -8.60 6.78
CA PRO A 116 -15.00 -9.36 7.58
C PRO A 116 -14.38 -10.04 8.79
N ASP A 117 -13.07 -10.32 8.79
CA ASP A 117 -12.38 -10.89 9.94
C ASP A 117 -11.98 -9.78 10.95
N PRO A 118 -12.58 -9.74 12.16
CA PRO A 118 -12.31 -8.67 13.11
C PRO A 118 -10.84 -8.63 13.60
N TYR A 119 -10.14 -9.76 13.59
CA TYR A 119 -8.73 -9.82 13.96
C TYR A 119 -7.85 -9.16 12.89
N LEU A 120 -8.09 -9.48 11.61
CA LEU A 120 -7.34 -8.85 10.52
C LEU A 120 -7.71 -7.38 10.35
N ALA A 121 -8.98 -7.02 10.57
CA ALA A 121 -9.43 -5.63 10.63
C ALA A 121 -8.65 -4.82 11.68
N GLN A 122 -8.38 -5.42 12.85
CA GLN A 122 -7.53 -4.82 13.88
C GLN A 122 -6.06 -4.69 13.42
N GLY A 123 -5.56 -5.67 12.65
CA GLY A 123 -4.25 -5.61 12.02
C GLY A 123 -4.09 -4.43 11.06
N TYR A 124 -5.09 -4.15 10.23
CA TYR A 124 -5.10 -2.98 9.35
C TYR A 124 -5.15 -1.66 10.13
N ARG A 125 -6.03 -1.54 11.13
CA ARG A 125 -6.08 -0.34 11.98
C ARG A 125 -4.78 -0.09 12.75
N PHE A 126 -4.10 -1.16 13.17
CA PHE A 126 -2.84 -1.06 13.89
C PHE A 126 -1.71 -0.49 13.02
N GLY A 127 -1.63 -0.88 11.74
CA GLY A 127 -0.67 -0.34 10.78
C GLY A 127 -1.03 1.09 10.33
N LEU A 128 -2.31 1.35 10.08
CA LEU A 128 -2.85 2.67 9.71
C LEU A 128 -2.40 3.81 10.63
N LEU A 129 -2.30 3.55 11.94
CA LEU A 129 -1.83 4.53 12.91
C LEU A 129 -0.37 4.98 12.70
N GLU A 130 0.44 4.12 12.06
CA GLU A 130 1.83 4.38 11.74
C GLU A 130 1.94 5.26 10.49
N ASP A 131 1.31 4.85 9.39
CA ASP A 131 1.23 5.60 8.13
C ASP A 131 0.68 7.01 8.36
N PHE A 132 -0.31 7.13 9.26
CA PHE A 132 -0.90 8.41 9.62
C PHE A 132 0.11 9.35 10.31
N ASP A 133 0.98 8.82 11.17
CA ASP A 133 2.06 9.61 11.76
C ASP A 133 3.16 9.90 10.74
N HIS A 134 3.48 8.97 9.85
CA HIS A 134 4.48 9.18 8.79
C HIS A 134 4.11 10.33 7.87
N LEU A 135 2.83 10.45 7.46
CA LEU A 135 2.33 11.61 6.74
C LEU A 135 2.64 12.92 7.48
N TYR A 136 2.43 12.96 8.81
CA TYR A 136 2.74 14.12 9.63
C TYR A 136 4.25 14.43 9.64
N ARG A 137 5.12 13.42 9.76
CA ARG A 137 6.59 13.61 9.77
C ARG A 137 7.13 14.07 8.42
N TYR A 138 6.66 13.48 7.33
CA TYR A 138 7.05 13.90 5.99
C TYR A 138 6.46 15.26 5.62
N SER A 139 5.29 15.64 6.16
CA SER A 139 4.76 17.00 6.01
C SER A 139 5.66 18.04 6.67
N ALA A 140 6.19 17.75 7.87
CA ALA A 140 7.20 18.58 8.52
C ALA A 140 8.49 18.68 7.69
N LEU A 141 8.94 17.57 7.11
CA LEU A 141 10.12 17.57 6.22
C LEU A 141 9.87 18.37 4.94
N LEU A 142 8.68 18.28 4.36
CA LEU A 142 8.29 18.99 3.13
C LEU A 142 8.31 20.50 3.36
N ASP A 143 7.70 20.96 4.45
CA ASP A 143 7.74 22.37 4.83
C ASP A 143 9.19 22.84 5.07
N ARG A 144 9.97 22.05 5.80
CA ARG A 144 11.38 22.38 6.10
C ARG A 144 12.26 22.52 4.86
N LEU A 145 12.13 21.61 3.89
CA LEU A 145 13.03 21.54 2.73
C LEU A 145 12.53 22.34 1.53
N GLU A 146 11.21 22.39 1.34
CA GLU A 146 10.61 22.96 0.13
C GLU A 146 9.66 24.13 0.42
N GLY A 147 9.31 24.39 1.69
CA GLY A 147 8.38 25.46 2.07
C GLY A 147 6.97 25.25 1.53
N LYS A 148 6.55 23.99 1.35
CA LYS A 148 5.25 23.63 0.76
C LYS A 148 4.29 23.09 1.80
N ASP A 149 3.02 23.44 1.67
CA ASP A 149 1.93 22.83 2.44
C ASP A 149 1.54 21.47 1.82
N ALA A 150 1.75 20.40 2.58
CA ALA A 150 1.36 19.04 2.19
C ALA A 150 -0.16 18.91 1.94
N ASN A 151 -0.99 19.80 2.52
CA ASN A 151 -2.43 19.79 2.28
C ASN A 151 -2.81 20.13 0.83
N ASN A 152 -1.94 20.82 0.09
CA ASN A 152 -2.12 21.03 -1.36
C ASN A 152 -1.96 19.72 -2.15
N ILE A 153 -1.17 18.79 -1.63
CA ILE A 153 -0.95 17.47 -2.23
C ILE A 153 -2.08 16.54 -1.82
N THR A 154 -2.42 16.47 -0.52
CA THR A 154 -3.52 15.64 -0.03
C THR A 154 -4.91 16.15 -0.44
N GLN A 155 -4.98 17.40 -0.94
CA GLN A 155 -6.18 18.10 -1.37
C GLN A 155 -7.24 18.21 -0.25
N GLY A 156 -6.82 18.20 1.01
CA GLY A 156 -7.72 18.27 2.17
C GLY A 156 -8.52 16.99 2.45
N TYR A 157 -8.27 15.91 1.71
CA TYR A 157 -8.94 14.63 1.92
C TYR A 157 -8.40 13.87 3.14
N THR A 158 -7.19 14.19 3.60
CA THR A 158 -6.53 13.48 4.70
C THR A 158 -6.04 14.51 5.72
N ASP A 159 -6.33 14.29 7.00
CA ASP A 159 -5.87 15.18 8.07
C ASP A 159 -4.35 15.06 8.26
N ILE A 160 -3.69 16.18 8.56
CA ILE A 160 -2.25 16.23 8.84
C ILE A 160 -2.09 16.55 10.32
N VAL A 161 -2.19 15.52 11.16
CA VAL A 161 -1.99 15.61 12.62
C VAL A 161 -1.22 14.36 13.09
N PRO A 162 -0.58 14.37 14.27
CA PRO A 162 0.16 13.21 14.75
C PRO A 162 -0.73 11.97 14.91
N GLY A 163 -0.17 10.80 14.57
CA GLY A 163 -0.77 9.49 14.81
C GLY A 163 -0.14 8.83 16.04
N ARG A 164 0.15 7.51 15.96
CA ARG A 164 1.07 6.90 16.91
C ARG A 164 2.47 7.43 16.60
N ALA A 165 3.18 7.96 17.59
CA ALA A 165 4.48 8.55 17.31
C ALA A 165 5.47 7.51 16.76
N THR A 166 6.16 7.85 15.65
CA THR A 166 7.07 6.96 14.93
C THR A 166 8.14 6.30 15.78
N LEU A 167 8.59 6.98 16.84
CA LEU A 167 9.53 6.41 17.81
C LEU A 167 9.04 5.10 18.48
N PHE A 168 7.73 4.85 18.50
CA PHE A 168 7.10 3.64 19.04
C PHE A 168 6.86 2.54 18.00
N HIS A 169 7.13 2.78 16.71
CA HIS A 169 6.81 1.81 15.64
C HIS A 169 7.78 0.65 15.60
N HIS A 170 9.01 0.85 16.07
CA HIS A 170 10.07 -0.15 16.04
C HIS A 170 9.77 -1.30 17.01
N ARG A 171 9.57 -2.51 16.47
CA ARG A 171 9.22 -3.74 17.18
C ARG A 171 10.25 -4.83 16.90
N ALA A 172 10.32 -5.83 17.77
CA ALA A 172 11.08 -7.04 17.47
C ALA A 172 10.33 -7.90 16.44
N PRO A 173 11.04 -8.64 15.55
CA PRO A 173 10.41 -9.36 14.43
C PRO A 173 9.29 -10.32 14.84
N GLU A 174 9.43 -11.04 15.95
CA GLU A 174 8.40 -11.96 16.43
C GLU A 174 7.11 -11.26 16.90
N HIS A 175 7.14 -9.94 17.06
CA HIS A 175 5.99 -9.11 17.43
C HIS A 175 5.44 -8.33 16.22
N GLU A 176 6.01 -8.51 15.02
CA GLU A 176 5.47 -7.99 13.76
C GLU A 176 4.40 -8.92 13.18
N LEU A 177 4.50 -10.23 13.45
CA LEU A 177 3.65 -11.26 12.87
C LEU A 177 2.18 -11.17 13.27
N LEU A 178 1.30 -11.61 12.38
CA LEU A 178 -0.12 -11.85 12.61
C LEU A 178 -0.46 -13.33 12.41
N GLU A 179 -1.62 -13.73 12.91
CA GLU A 179 -2.21 -15.01 12.54
C GLU A 179 -2.70 -14.96 11.07
N PRO A 180 -2.32 -15.94 10.22
CA PRO A 180 -2.76 -15.96 8.84
C PRO A 180 -4.24 -16.32 8.72
N TYR A 181 -4.90 -15.85 7.65
CA TYR A 181 -6.26 -16.29 7.36
C TYR A 181 -6.32 -17.80 7.07
N GLY A 182 -7.41 -18.44 7.46
CA GLY A 182 -7.62 -19.88 7.23
C GLY A 182 -8.01 -20.22 5.78
N PRO A 183 -8.02 -21.51 5.39
CA PRO A 183 -8.36 -21.93 4.02
C PRO A 183 -9.78 -21.53 3.58
N ASN A 184 -10.71 -21.41 4.54
CA ASN A 184 -12.11 -21.04 4.31
C ASN A 184 -12.38 -19.53 4.43
N ALA A 185 -11.33 -18.70 4.50
CA ALA A 185 -11.49 -17.25 4.56
C ALA A 185 -12.27 -16.71 3.35
N ALA A 186 -13.04 -15.65 3.56
CA ALA A 186 -13.77 -14.99 2.50
C ALA A 186 -12.81 -14.50 1.41
N LEU A 187 -13.25 -14.50 0.15
CA LEU A 187 -12.44 -13.96 -0.95
C LEU A 187 -12.00 -12.52 -0.65
N ALA A 188 -12.90 -11.69 -0.09
CA ALA A 188 -12.59 -10.33 0.35
C ALA A 188 -11.35 -10.26 1.26
N THR A 189 -11.26 -11.11 2.28
CA THR A 189 -10.11 -11.18 3.19
C THR A 189 -8.80 -11.48 2.45
N LYS A 190 -8.83 -12.42 1.50
CA LYS A 190 -7.64 -12.77 0.69
C LYS A 190 -7.19 -11.59 -0.16
N LEU A 191 -8.14 -10.91 -0.81
CA LEU A 191 -7.86 -9.78 -1.70
C LEU A 191 -7.39 -8.56 -0.90
N ASN A 192 -7.98 -8.27 0.25
CA ASN A 192 -7.56 -7.21 1.17
C ASN A 192 -6.08 -7.40 1.59
N ALA A 193 -5.73 -8.60 2.06
CA ALA A 193 -4.37 -8.92 2.51
C ALA A 193 -3.34 -8.81 1.38
N LEU A 194 -3.64 -9.35 0.19
CA LEU A 194 -2.79 -9.21 -0.99
C LEU A 194 -2.62 -7.74 -1.40
N THR A 195 -3.72 -6.98 -1.38
CA THR A 195 -3.71 -5.57 -1.79
C THR A 195 -2.77 -4.74 -0.91
N LEU A 196 -2.88 -4.87 0.41
CA LEU A 196 -2.04 -4.10 1.32
C LEU A 196 -0.59 -4.60 1.31
N THR A 197 -0.37 -5.91 1.25
CA THR A 197 0.99 -6.45 1.14
C THR A 197 1.72 -5.91 -0.10
N GLY A 198 1.03 -5.88 -1.25
CA GLY A 198 1.60 -5.35 -2.48
C GLY A 198 1.84 -3.84 -2.46
N ALA A 199 0.93 -3.08 -1.82
CA ALA A 199 1.12 -1.64 -1.62
C ALA A 199 2.39 -1.34 -0.79
N GLU A 200 2.60 -2.06 0.32
CA GLU A 200 3.76 -1.81 1.19
C GLU A 200 5.10 -2.16 0.56
N TYR A 201 5.15 -3.22 -0.26
CA TYR A 201 6.37 -3.53 -1.02
C TYR A 201 6.86 -2.33 -1.82
N GLN A 202 5.94 -1.60 -2.46
CA GLN A 202 6.30 -0.48 -3.31
C GLN A 202 6.62 0.79 -2.50
N THR A 203 5.93 1.05 -1.39
CA THR A 203 6.28 2.15 -0.47
C THR A 203 7.70 1.97 0.06
N HIS A 204 8.02 0.77 0.57
CA HIS A 204 9.36 0.42 1.04
C HIS A 204 10.42 0.59 -0.06
N ASP A 205 10.20 -0.02 -1.23
CA ASP A 205 11.16 0.01 -2.34
C ASP A 205 11.37 1.45 -2.84
N TYR A 206 10.34 2.31 -2.81
CA TYR A 206 10.46 3.74 -3.10
C TYR A 206 11.38 4.44 -2.09
N TYR A 207 11.17 4.27 -0.79
CA TYR A 207 12.01 4.92 0.23
C TYR A 207 13.47 4.47 0.19
N MET A 208 13.71 3.20 -0.08
CA MET A 208 15.06 2.66 -0.24
C MET A 208 15.82 3.26 -1.42
N ASN A 209 15.12 3.68 -2.48
CA ASN A 209 15.73 4.32 -3.65
C ASN A 209 15.82 5.84 -3.53
N ILE A 210 14.88 6.47 -2.83
CA ILE A 210 14.76 7.94 -2.77
C ILE A 210 15.49 8.55 -1.57
N GLY A 211 15.44 7.92 -0.40
CA GLY A 211 16.14 8.37 0.80
C GLY A 211 17.63 8.67 0.56
N PRO A 212 18.39 7.79 -0.15
CA PRO A 212 19.80 8.04 -0.46
C PRO A 212 20.08 9.25 -1.36
N LEU A 213 19.08 9.82 -2.06
CA LEU A 213 19.25 10.94 -2.98
C LEU A 213 19.25 12.30 -2.28
N PHE A 214 18.76 12.38 -1.04
CA PHE A 214 18.77 13.63 -0.28
C PHE A 214 20.17 14.02 0.19
N ALA A 215 20.49 15.31 0.07
CA ALA A 215 21.69 15.91 0.64
C ALA A 215 21.53 16.27 2.13
N ASP A 216 20.30 16.58 2.56
CA ASP A 216 20.01 16.89 3.96
C ASP A 216 20.15 15.62 4.83
N PRO A 217 21.00 15.63 5.88
CA PRO A 217 21.22 14.45 6.71
C PRO A 217 19.98 13.98 7.46
N LEU A 218 19.12 14.91 7.90
CA LEU A 218 17.91 14.58 8.66
C LEU A 218 16.86 13.94 7.74
N ALA A 219 16.73 14.41 6.50
CA ALA A 219 15.91 13.75 5.49
C ALA A 219 16.35 12.30 5.28
N ARG A 220 17.65 12.06 5.08
CA ARG A 220 18.19 10.69 4.92
C ARG A 220 17.89 9.80 6.12
N GLN A 221 17.99 10.36 7.33
CA GLN A 221 17.69 9.65 8.56
C GLN A 221 16.19 9.35 8.70
N LEU A 222 15.31 10.29 8.34
CA LEU A 222 13.87 10.08 8.37
C LEU A 222 13.43 8.99 7.40
N TYR A 223 13.90 9.04 6.15
CA TYR A 223 13.63 7.98 5.18
C TYR A 223 14.18 6.62 5.64
N ALA A 224 15.34 6.58 6.29
CA ALA A 224 15.88 5.33 6.83
C ALA A 224 15.05 4.79 8.01
N GLU A 225 14.57 5.67 8.90
CA GLU A 225 13.71 5.30 10.03
C GLU A 225 12.38 4.74 9.53
N ILE A 226 11.72 5.45 8.61
CA ILE A 226 10.40 5.06 8.11
C ILE A 226 10.50 3.87 7.17
N ALA A 227 11.50 3.77 6.29
CA ALA A 227 11.73 2.55 5.49
C ALA A 227 11.91 1.29 6.35
N SER A 228 12.53 1.43 7.53
CA SER A 228 12.59 0.31 8.49
C SER A 228 11.21 -0.09 9.00
N VAL A 229 10.28 0.86 9.13
CA VAL A 229 8.89 0.60 9.52
C VAL A 229 8.10 -0.03 8.37
N GLU A 230 8.23 0.46 7.14
CA GLU A 230 7.60 -0.15 5.95
C GLU A 230 8.00 -1.63 5.79
N SER A 231 9.26 -1.96 6.10
CA SER A 231 9.73 -3.35 6.15
C SER A 231 8.97 -4.18 7.20
N GLN A 232 8.62 -3.61 8.35
CA GLN A 232 7.78 -4.26 9.36
C GLN A 232 6.33 -4.42 8.87
N HIS A 233 5.80 -3.46 8.10
CA HIS A 233 4.46 -3.56 7.53
C HIS A 233 4.35 -4.67 6.49
N ILE A 234 5.37 -4.84 5.65
CA ILE A 234 5.48 -5.98 4.73
C ILE A 234 5.43 -7.30 5.51
N THR A 235 6.18 -7.42 6.62
CA THR A 235 6.11 -8.61 7.47
C THR A 235 4.73 -8.79 8.10
N HIS A 236 4.15 -7.72 8.63
CA HIS A 236 2.86 -7.72 9.33
C HIS A 236 1.72 -8.13 8.39
N TYR A 237 1.52 -7.43 7.27
CA TYR A 237 0.49 -7.78 6.29
C TYR A 237 0.81 -9.07 5.54
N GLY A 238 2.07 -9.30 5.17
CA GLY A 238 2.50 -10.52 4.49
C GLY A 238 2.26 -11.78 5.33
N SER A 239 2.37 -11.68 6.66
CA SER A 239 2.05 -12.80 7.57
C SER A 239 0.55 -13.09 7.69
N MET A 240 -0.33 -12.19 7.23
CA MET A 240 -1.77 -12.49 7.09
C MET A 240 -2.04 -13.51 5.98
N LEU A 241 -1.16 -13.60 4.97
CA LEU A 241 -1.33 -14.50 3.84
C LEU A 241 -1.17 -15.95 4.29
N ASN A 242 -2.06 -16.83 3.82
CA ASN A 242 -2.07 -18.22 4.24
C ASN A 242 -0.81 -18.97 3.75
N PRO A 243 0.05 -19.49 4.65
CA PRO A 243 1.28 -20.17 4.27
C PRO A 243 1.06 -21.58 3.69
N HIS A 244 -0.18 -22.10 3.76
CA HIS A 244 -0.55 -23.42 3.26
C HIS A 244 -1.19 -23.41 1.86
N GLU A 245 -1.41 -22.24 1.28
CA GLU A 245 -1.78 -22.13 -0.13
C GLU A 245 -0.63 -22.65 -1.01
N SER A 246 -0.98 -23.41 -2.04
CA SER A 246 -0.01 -23.81 -3.04
C SER A 246 0.52 -22.59 -3.82
N LEU A 247 1.64 -22.78 -4.50
CA LEU A 247 2.22 -21.74 -5.36
C LEU A 247 1.27 -21.30 -6.49
N LEU A 248 0.48 -22.22 -7.06
CA LEU A 248 -0.48 -21.88 -8.12
C LEU A 248 -1.79 -21.31 -7.57
N GLU A 249 -2.18 -21.65 -6.34
CA GLU A 249 -3.25 -20.93 -5.64
C GLU A 249 -2.87 -19.47 -5.38
N LYS A 250 -1.63 -19.23 -4.94
CA LYS A 250 -1.11 -17.87 -4.75
C LYS A 250 -1.11 -17.09 -6.05
N LEU A 251 -0.56 -17.65 -7.12
CA LEU A 251 -0.59 -17.03 -8.45
C LEU A 251 -2.02 -16.74 -8.90
N LEU A 252 -2.95 -17.68 -8.76
CA LEU A 252 -4.36 -17.49 -9.11
C LEU A 252 -5.00 -16.35 -8.31
N LEU A 253 -4.79 -16.30 -6.99
CA LEU A 253 -5.34 -15.25 -6.14
C LEU A 253 -4.74 -13.88 -6.45
N THR A 254 -3.46 -13.83 -6.84
CA THR A 254 -2.81 -12.61 -7.33
C THR A 254 -3.50 -12.07 -8.59
N GLU A 255 -3.77 -12.89 -9.62
CA GLU A 255 -4.51 -12.40 -10.81
C GLU A 255 -5.90 -11.88 -10.45
N VAL A 256 -6.58 -12.55 -9.51
CA VAL A 256 -7.91 -12.12 -9.05
C VAL A 256 -7.83 -10.78 -8.31
N CYS A 257 -6.75 -10.56 -7.54
CA CYS A 257 -6.48 -9.30 -6.87
C CYS A 257 -6.30 -8.16 -7.87
N GLU A 258 -5.59 -8.40 -8.98
CA GLU A 258 -5.41 -7.41 -10.05
C GLU A 258 -6.75 -7.11 -10.74
N VAL A 259 -7.52 -8.14 -11.15
CA VAL A 259 -8.87 -7.96 -11.71
C VAL A 259 -9.77 -7.13 -10.78
N TRP A 260 -9.78 -7.44 -9.48
CA TRP A 260 -10.62 -6.75 -8.50
C TRP A 260 -10.22 -5.28 -8.33
N ASN A 261 -8.93 -4.99 -8.22
CA ASN A 261 -8.44 -3.62 -8.03
C ASN A 261 -8.56 -2.78 -9.31
N TYR A 262 -8.29 -3.33 -10.50
CA TYR A 262 -8.53 -2.62 -11.77
C TYR A 262 -10.00 -2.31 -12.00
N ALA A 263 -10.90 -3.25 -11.68
CA ALA A 263 -12.34 -3.01 -11.74
C ALA A 263 -12.77 -1.89 -10.78
N GLY A 264 -12.28 -1.92 -9.55
CA GLY A 264 -12.53 -0.86 -8.57
C GLY A 264 -11.99 0.51 -9.01
N CYS A 265 -10.82 0.55 -9.64
CA CYS A 265 -10.25 1.77 -10.21
C CYS A 265 -11.09 2.30 -11.38
N ALA A 266 -11.41 1.45 -12.35
CA ALA A 266 -12.21 1.82 -13.52
C ALA A 266 -13.61 2.34 -13.14
N GLU A 267 -14.26 1.71 -12.15
CA GLU A 267 -15.60 2.12 -11.69
C GLU A 267 -15.60 3.52 -11.06
N GLN A 268 -14.51 3.89 -10.39
CA GLN A 268 -14.47 5.08 -9.53
C GLN A 268 -13.59 6.22 -10.08
N GLU A 269 -12.78 5.99 -11.13
CA GLU A 269 -11.86 6.98 -11.69
C GLU A 269 -12.61 8.13 -12.38
N THR A 270 -12.34 9.37 -12.00
CA THR A 270 -12.98 10.56 -12.58
C THR A 270 -12.28 11.06 -13.82
N ASN A 271 -10.97 10.84 -13.96
CA ASN A 271 -10.23 11.22 -15.15
C ASN A 271 -10.55 10.23 -16.30
N PRO A 272 -11.20 10.67 -17.39
CA PRO A 272 -11.65 9.76 -18.45
C PRO A 272 -10.49 9.05 -19.17
N ARG A 273 -9.29 9.65 -19.21
CA ARG A 273 -8.11 9.02 -19.81
C ARG A 273 -7.61 7.87 -18.95
N LEU A 274 -7.45 8.10 -17.65
CA LEU A 274 -7.01 7.04 -16.75
C LEU A 274 -8.08 5.96 -16.58
N ARG A 275 -9.36 6.31 -16.63
CA ARG A 275 -10.45 5.32 -16.65
C ARG A 275 -10.30 4.37 -17.83
N ALA A 276 -10.05 4.90 -19.04
CA ALA A 276 -9.85 4.08 -20.22
C ALA A 276 -8.62 3.15 -20.09
N LEU A 277 -7.56 3.62 -19.42
CA LEU A 277 -6.39 2.79 -19.10
C LEU A 277 -6.76 1.66 -18.12
N TRP A 278 -7.48 1.97 -17.05
CA TRP A 278 -7.94 0.96 -16.08
C TRP A 278 -8.88 -0.06 -16.71
N GLU A 279 -9.78 0.36 -17.60
CA GLU A 279 -10.65 -0.54 -18.37
C GLU A 279 -9.86 -1.44 -19.33
N GLN A 280 -8.81 -0.90 -19.96
CA GLN A 280 -7.92 -1.69 -20.83
C GLN A 280 -7.16 -2.75 -20.03
N PHE A 281 -6.58 -2.38 -18.88
CA PHE A 281 -5.82 -3.32 -18.06
C PHE A 281 -6.73 -4.32 -17.34
N LEU A 282 -7.95 -3.94 -16.95
CA LEU A 282 -8.97 -4.89 -16.52
C LEU A 282 -9.24 -5.97 -17.59
N ASP A 283 -9.38 -5.58 -18.85
CA ASP A 283 -9.56 -6.53 -19.96
C ASP A 283 -8.34 -7.45 -20.14
N TYR A 284 -7.12 -6.94 -19.88
CA TYR A 284 -5.90 -7.74 -19.91
C TYR A 284 -5.85 -8.74 -18.75
N GLU A 285 -6.13 -8.29 -17.53
CA GLU A 285 -6.11 -9.12 -16.33
C GLU A 285 -7.15 -10.24 -16.34
N LEU A 286 -8.32 -9.99 -16.94
CA LEU A 286 -9.28 -11.06 -17.18
C LEU A 286 -8.70 -12.16 -18.09
N GLY A 287 -7.85 -11.79 -19.05
CA GLY A 287 -7.09 -12.73 -19.88
C GLY A 287 -6.00 -13.47 -19.10
N HIS A 288 -5.28 -12.77 -18.23
CA HIS A 288 -4.26 -13.35 -17.34
C HIS A 288 -4.87 -14.38 -16.39
N LEU A 289 -6.00 -14.03 -15.78
CA LEU A 289 -6.77 -14.92 -14.93
C LEU A 289 -7.13 -16.22 -15.66
N GLN A 290 -7.50 -16.19 -16.95
CA GLN A 290 -7.77 -17.43 -17.69
C GLN A 290 -6.53 -18.32 -17.85
N VAL A 291 -5.34 -17.72 -18.00
CA VAL A 291 -4.08 -18.47 -18.04
C VAL A 291 -3.79 -19.09 -16.68
N ALA A 292 -3.96 -18.34 -15.58
CA ALA A 292 -3.76 -18.84 -14.23
C ALA A 292 -4.74 -19.96 -13.86
N ILE A 293 -6.03 -19.81 -14.19
CA ILE A 293 -7.05 -20.86 -14.02
C ILE A 293 -6.64 -22.13 -14.73
N ARG A 294 -6.21 -22.01 -16.00
CA ARG A 294 -5.78 -23.17 -16.78
C ARG A 294 -4.56 -23.84 -16.18
N LEU A 295 -3.54 -23.07 -15.78
CA LEU A 295 -2.34 -23.60 -15.12
C LEU A 295 -2.68 -24.35 -13.84
N PHE A 296 -3.53 -23.76 -12.99
CA PHE A 296 -4.00 -24.36 -11.75
C PHE A 296 -4.71 -25.70 -12.01
N GLN A 297 -5.67 -25.72 -12.94
CA GLN A 297 -6.42 -26.94 -13.28
C GLN A 297 -5.55 -28.01 -13.96
N ASP A 298 -4.63 -27.62 -14.84
CA ASP A 298 -3.77 -28.55 -15.58
C ASP A 298 -2.71 -29.20 -14.67
N VAL A 299 -2.14 -28.43 -13.74
CA VAL A 299 -1.05 -28.91 -12.86
C VAL A 299 -1.58 -29.50 -11.57
N GLU A 300 -2.50 -28.83 -10.87
CA GLU A 300 -3.00 -29.30 -9.57
C GLU A 300 -4.20 -30.23 -9.67
N ARG A 301 -4.87 -30.28 -10.82
CA ARG A 301 -6.05 -31.13 -11.04
C ARG A 301 -7.19 -30.86 -10.06
N ARG A 302 -7.31 -29.62 -9.58
CA ARG A 302 -8.34 -29.14 -8.66
C ARG A 302 -9.34 -28.24 -9.37
N ASP A 303 -10.56 -28.17 -8.84
CA ASP A 303 -11.54 -27.21 -9.35
C ASP A 303 -11.20 -25.80 -8.85
N VAL A 304 -11.12 -24.84 -9.76
CA VAL A 304 -10.88 -23.43 -9.45
C VAL A 304 -11.97 -22.85 -8.55
N ALA A 305 -13.20 -23.37 -8.62
CA ALA A 305 -14.30 -22.96 -7.74
C ALA A 305 -14.03 -23.28 -6.26
N GLU A 306 -13.11 -24.20 -5.94
CA GLU A 306 -12.65 -24.44 -4.56
C GLU A 306 -11.94 -23.20 -3.98
N VAL A 307 -11.28 -22.40 -4.83
CA VAL A 307 -10.52 -21.21 -4.43
C VAL A 307 -11.36 -19.95 -4.56
N LEU A 308 -12.12 -19.83 -5.65
CA LEU A 308 -12.85 -18.60 -6.04
C LEU A 308 -14.32 -18.59 -5.65
N GLY A 309 -14.83 -19.69 -5.08
CA GLY A 309 -16.24 -19.82 -4.69
C GLY A 309 -17.18 -19.70 -5.89
N ASP A 310 -18.18 -18.81 -5.79
CA ASP A 310 -19.17 -18.59 -6.84
C ASP A 310 -18.66 -17.70 -8.00
N GLY A 311 -17.42 -17.22 -7.90
CA GLY A 311 -16.78 -16.39 -8.92
C GLY A 311 -17.26 -14.94 -8.95
N ARG A 312 -18.05 -14.49 -7.96
CA ARG A 312 -18.47 -13.08 -7.85
C ARG A 312 -17.41 -12.29 -7.09
N LEU A 313 -17.18 -11.05 -7.54
CA LEU A 313 -16.30 -10.12 -6.84
C LEU A 313 -16.97 -9.60 -5.55
N PRO A 314 -16.19 -9.44 -4.46
CA PRO A 314 -16.64 -8.70 -3.27
C PRO A 314 -16.73 -7.19 -3.56
N PRO A 315 -17.36 -6.39 -2.67
CA PRO A 315 -17.37 -4.93 -2.80
C PRO A 315 -15.96 -4.36 -2.97
N PHE A 316 -15.79 -3.35 -3.83
CA PHE A 316 -14.51 -2.71 -4.07
C PHE A 316 -14.10 -1.77 -2.92
N ILE A 317 -12.79 -1.53 -2.80
CA ILE A 317 -12.24 -0.50 -1.92
C ILE A 317 -12.77 0.87 -2.37
N PRO A 318 -13.48 1.62 -1.50
CA PRO A 318 -13.94 2.96 -1.85
C PRO A 318 -12.78 3.97 -1.86
N PHE A 319 -12.54 4.61 -3.00
CA PHE A 319 -11.58 5.69 -3.15
C PHE A 319 -12.23 7.04 -2.79
N ARG A 320 -12.29 7.33 -1.49
CA ARG A 320 -12.81 8.57 -0.91
C ARG A 320 -12.15 8.82 0.43
N SER A 321 -12.23 10.07 0.91
CA SER A 321 -11.72 10.46 2.22
C SER A 321 -12.30 9.60 3.35
N GLN A 322 -11.41 9.11 4.23
CA GLN A 322 -11.72 8.28 5.40
C GLN A 322 -11.56 9.02 6.74
N ARG A 323 -11.51 10.35 6.74
CA ARG A 323 -11.16 11.19 7.92
C ARG A 323 -11.92 10.83 9.19
N GLU A 324 -13.23 10.65 9.10
CA GLU A 324 -14.06 10.33 10.28
C GLU A 324 -13.63 9.01 10.92
N PHE A 325 -13.39 7.99 10.11
CA PHE A 325 -12.93 6.68 10.57
C PHE A 325 -11.51 6.79 11.14
N VAL A 326 -10.58 7.43 10.42
CA VAL A 326 -9.18 7.57 10.88
C VAL A 326 -9.11 8.30 12.22
N ARG A 327 -9.88 9.38 12.41
CA ARG A 327 -9.96 10.09 13.70
C ARG A 327 -10.41 9.18 14.83
N GLN A 328 -11.46 8.38 14.61
CA GLN A 328 -11.93 7.43 15.61
C GLN A 328 -10.83 6.43 16.00
N VAL A 329 -10.09 5.89 15.02
CA VAL A 329 -9.00 4.95 15.27
C VAL A 329 -7.86 5.63 16.05
N VAL A 330 -7.44 6.83 15.65
CA VAL A 330 -6.40 7.61 16.35
C VAL A 330 -6.80 7.92 17.80
N GLU A 331 -8.06 8.28 18.05
CA GLU A 331 -8.57 8.60 19.39
C GLU A 331 -8.62 7.39 20.32
N THR A 332 -8.82 6.19 19.78
CA THR A 332 -9.13 4.99 20.58
C THR A 332 -8.03 3.95 20.62
N GLU A 333 -7.16 3.89 19.60
CA GLU A 333 -6.25 2.75 19.39
C GLU A 333 -4.75 3.11 19.39
N THR A 334 -4.38 4.40 19.46
CA THR A 334 -2.96 4.87 19.46
C THR A 334 -2.07 4.20 20.54
N GLN A 335 -2.66 3.78 21.66
CA GLN A 335 -1.95 3.15 22.78
C GLN A 335 -1.70 1.64 22.58
N LEU A 336 -2.27 1.02 21.54
CA LEU A 336 -2.07 -0.40 21.29
C LEU A 336 -0.60 -0.72 20.96
N ARG A 337 -0.14 -1.87 21.44
CA ARG A 337 1.17 -2.50 21.20
C ARG A 337 0.98 -3.95 20.79
N LYS A 338 2.09 -4.63 20.49
CA LYS A 338 2.08 -6.07 20.17
C LYS A 338 2.87 -6.91 21.16
N ARG A 339 2.35 -8.12 21.38
CA ARG A 339 3.06 -9.22 22.04
C ARG A 339 2.74 -10.51 21.27
N GLY A 340 3.70 -10.92 20.45
CA GLY A 340 3.48 -11.96 19.45
C GLY A 340 2.46 -11.47 18.43
N THR A 341 1.42 -12.28 18.20
CA THR A 341 0.30 -11.98 17.31
C THR A 341 -0.83 -11.22 18.00
N GLU A 342 -0.74 -10.97 19.31
CA GLU A 342 -1.76 -10.27 20.10
C GLU A 342 -1.58 -8.74 20.07
N PHE A 343 -2.69 -7.99 19.97
CA PHE A 343 -2.76 -6.55 20.23
C PHE A 343 -3.04 -6.33 21.72
N VAL A 344 -2.14 -5.61 22.40
CA VAL A 344 -2.14 -5.46 23.86
C VAL A 344 -1.93 -4.01 24.27
N ASP A 345 -2.24 -3.69 25.52
CA ASP A 345 -1.92 -2.38 26.10
C ASP A 345 -0.40 -2.19 26.26
N GLU A 346 0.05 -0.94 26.38
CA GLU A 346 1.47 -0.57 26.50
C GLU A 346 2.23 -1.35 27.58
N ALA A 347 1.60 -1.56 28.74
CA ALA A 347 2.21 -2.26 29.87
C ALA A 347 2.52 -3.76 29.58
N GLN A 348 1.91 -4.32 28.54
CA GLN A 348 2.03 -5.72 28.15
C GLN A 348 2.87 -5.92 26.89
N GLU A 349 3.44 -4.85 26.35
CA GLU A 349 4.29 -4.89 25.16
C GLU A 349 5.42 -5.92 25.33
N GLY A 350 5.74 -6.60 24.23
CA GLY A 350 6.82 -7.58 24.17
C GLY A 350 8.16 -6.99 24.62
N LYS A 351 8.83 -7.68 25.56
CA LYS A 351 10.10 -7.20 26.13
C LYS A 351 11.19 -7.00 25.08
N SER A 352 11.27 -7.90 24.09
CA SER A 352 12.23 -7.77 22.99
C SER A 352 11.93 -6.56 22.11
N SER A 353 10.66 -6.16 21.90
CA SER A 353 10.32 -4.89 21.23
C SER A 353 10.85 -3.68 22.00
N LEU A 354 10.72 -3.68 23.33
CA LEU A 354 11.25 -2.60 24.17
C LEU A 354 12.78 -2.50 24.07
N GLU A 355 13.47 -3.64 24.10
CA GLU A 355 14.93 -3.72 23.96
C GLU A 355 15.41 -3.27 22.57
N TYR A 356 14.74 -3.74 21.51
CA TYR A 356 15.01 -3.37 20.13
C TYR A 356 14.81 -1.86 19.90
N ARG A 357 13.64 -1.33 20.31
CA ARG A 357 13.31 0.09 20.21
C ARG A 357 14.32 0.97 20.94
N LYS A 358 14.76 0.55 22.13
CA LYS A 358 15.80 1.25 22.88
C LYS A 358 17.12 1.30 22.11
N ALA A 359 17.49 0.23 21.40
CA ALA A 359 18.72 0.18 20.63
C ALA A 359 18.68 1.10 19.40
N VAL A 360 17.62 1.02 18.60
CA VAL A 360 17.51 1.83 17.36
C VAL A 360 17.32 3.32 17.67
N ASN A 361 16.63 3.66 18.76
CA ASN A 361 16.42 5.05 19.19
C ASN A 361 17.49 5.58 20.15
N ALA A 362 18.59 4.85 20.38
CA ALA A 362 19.61 5.25 21.38
C ALA A 362 20.26 6.62 21.07
N GLY A 363 20.29 7.02 19.80
CA GLY A 363 20.78 8.32 19.33
C GLY A 363 19.71 9.39 19.17
N GLY A 364 18.47 9.13 19.59
CA GLY A 364 17.30 9.95 19.28
C GLY A 364 16.50 9.42 18.08
N SER A 365 15.35 10.04 17.81
CA SER A 365 14.46 9.67 16.70
C SER A 365 14.42 10.79 15.65
N PRO A 366 14.75 10.50 14.37
CA PRO A 366 14.68 11.46 13.27
C PRO A 366 13.29 12.06 13.06
N SER A 367 12.24 11.26 13.16
CA SER A 367 10.83 11.69 13.10
C SER A 367 10.46 12.69 14.19
N GLU A 368 10.89 12.47 15.43
CA GLU A 368 10.72 13.46 16.50
C GLU A 368 11.53 14.73 16.22
N THR A 369 12.75 14.59 15.69
CA THR A 369 13.64 15.72 15.43
C THR A 369 13.11 16.62 14.31
N VAL A 370 12.62 16.06 13.21
CA VAL A 370 12.13 16.83 12.05
C VAL A 370 10.88 17.65 12.37
N SER A 371 10.07 17.17 13.32
CA SER A 371 8.80 17.78 13.69
C SER A 371 8.79 18.46 15.06
N ALA A 372 9.94 18.53 15.76
CA ALA A 372 10.03 19.03 17.13
C ALA A 372 9.48 20.46 17.36
N THR A 373 9.55 21.31 16.35
CA THR A 373 9.06 22.71 16.38
C THR A 373 7.98 22.97 15.35
N TRP A 374 7.44 21.90 14.76
CA TRP A 374 6.48 21.97 13.68
C TRP A 374 5.16 21.33 14.15
N SER A 375 4.08 22.07 14.01
CA SER A 375 2.72 21.55 13.92
C SER A 375 2.14 21.89 12.56
N TRP A 376 1.11 21.19 12.09
CA TRP A 376 0.34 21.66 10.95
C TRP A 376 -0.78 22.60 11.44
N SER A 377 -1.07 23.65 10.67
CA SER A 377 -2.26 24.48 10.88
C SER A 377 -2.75 25.03 9.54
N PRO A 378 -4.06 25.22 9.32
CA PRO A 378 -4.55 25.77 8.07
C PRO A 378 -3.89 27.12 7.74
N GLY A 379 -3.29 27.24 6.55
CA GLY A 379 -2.65 28.49 6.09
C GLY A 379 -1.20 28.70 6.51
N THR A 380 -0.43 27.63 6.78
CA THR A 380 0.99 27.67 7.23
C THR A 380 2.02 28.26 6.27
N GLU A 381 1.63 28.97 5.22
CA GLU A 381 2.54 29.79 4.41
C GLU A 381 3.06 31.04 5.15
N LEU A 382 2.56 31.32 6.37
CA LEU A 382 2.95 32.50 7.16
C LEU A 382 3.75 32.13 8.41
N THR A 383 4.87 32.82 8.55
CA THR A 383 5.88 32.75 9.61
C THR A 383 5.23 32.70 11.00
N ARG A 384 5.54 31.67 11.78
CA ARG A 384 5.12 31.59 13.18
C ARG A 384 5.96 32.55 14.01
N GLU A 385 5.34 33.57 14.59
CA GLU A 385 5.95 34.30 15.71
C GLU A 385 5.95 33.38 16.93
N GLU A 386 7.13 33.08 17.46
CA GLU A 386 7.26 32.42 18.77
C GLU A 386 6.54 33.27 19.82
N VAL A 387 5.50 32.72 20.45
CA VAL A 387 5.01 33.28 21.72
C VAL A 387 5.95 32.75 22.80
N PRO A 388 6.77 33.61 23.45
CA PRO A 388 7.66 33.14 24.50
C PRO A 388 6.82 32.58 25.63
N GLN A 389 7.09 31.34 26.04
CA GLN A 389 6.58 30.81 27.30
C GLN A 389 7.04 31.74 28.42
N GLN A 390 6.12 32.52 28.98
CA GLN A 390 6.36 33.21 30.24
C GLN A 390 6.59 32.14 31.30
N GLN A 391 7.84 32.03 31.76
CA GLN A 391 8.17 31.33 32.99
C GLN A 391 7.39 31.97 34.14
N SER A 392 6.38 31.26 34.63
CA SER A 392 5.76 31.59 35.92
C SER A 392 6.74 31.18 37.03
N ALA A 393 7.21 32.19 37.76
CA ALA A 393 8.08 32.09 38.93
C ALA A 393 7.44 31.35 40.11
#